data_AF-A0A351WZ25-F1
#
_entry.id   AF-A0A351WZ25-F1
#
_cell.length_a   1.000
_cell.length_b   1.000
_cell.length_c   1.000
_cell.angle_alpha   90.00
_cell.angle_beta   90.00
_cell.angle_gamma   90.00
#
_symmetry.space_group_name_H-M   'P 1'
#
loop_
_entity.id
_entity.type
_entity.pdbx_description
1 polymer ?
#
loop_
_entity_poly.entity_id
_entity_poly.type
_entity_poly.pdbx_seq_one_letter_code
_entity_poly.pdbx_strand_id
1 'polypeptide(L)' 'MKRVVLSALLLLSLAAGCAGDKGKELFETAQFEEKQNNREHARQLYQEIVSKHPESPLAKQAQERLNALGAK' A
#
# COMPACT_ATOMS: atom_id res chain seq x y z
N MET A 1 -24.32 -33.87 -4.72
CA MET A 1 -22.93 -33.64 -5.17
C MET A 1 -22.78 -32.33 -5.94
N LYS A 2 -23.43 -32.12 -7.11
CA LYS A 2 -23.32 -30.86 -7.89
C LYS A 2 -23.70 -29.58 -7.12
N ARG A 3 -24.72 -29.65 -6.26
CA ARG A 3 -25.17 -28.52 -5.42
C ARG A 3 -24.16 -28.18 -4.31
N VAL A 4 -23.49 -29.19 -3.75
CA VAL A 4 -22.43 -29.00 -2.74
C VAL A 4 -21.18 -28.40 -3.38
N VAL A 5 -20.85 -28.81 -4.61
CA VAL A 5 -19.76 -28.23 -5.40
C VAL A 5 -20.05 -26.76 -5.76
N LEU A 6 -21.29 -26.44 -6.16
CA LEU A 6 -21.72 -25.06 -6.44
C LEU A 6 -21.70 -24.18 -5.18
N SER A 7 -22.12 -24.71 -4.02
CA SER A 7 -22.05 -24.00 -2.75
C SER A 7 -20.61 -23.79 -2.27
N ALA A 8 -19.71 -24.75 -2.50
CA ALA A 8 -18.29 -24.64 -2.16
C ALA A 8 -17.54 -23.65 -3.07
N LEU A 9 -17.91 -23.56 -4.35
CA LEU A 9 -17.34 -22.59 -5.30
C LEU A 9 -17.75 -21.15 -5.00
N LEU A 10 -18.96 -20.93 -4.45
CA LEU A 10 -19.45 -19.60 -4.08
C LEU A 10 -18.75 -19.02 -2.84
N LEU A 11 -18.20 -19.87 -1.97
CA LEU A 11 -17.51 -19.46 -0.74
C LEU A 11 -16.05 -19.06 -0.98
N LEU A 12 -15.45 -19.44 -2.12
CA LEU A 12 -14.05 -19.13 -2.45
C LEU A 12 -13.84 -17.68 -2.96
N SER A 13 -14.89 -16.97 -3.35
CA SER A 13 -14.78 -15.64 -3.96
C SER A 13 -14.78 -14.47 -2.97
N LEU A 14 -15.06 -14.71 -1.68
CA LEU A 14 -15.11 -13.65 -0.67
C LEU A 14 -13.74 -13.27 -0.06
N ALA A 15 -12.66 -13.99 -0.39
CA ALA A 15 -11.34 -13.76 0.22
C ALA A 15 -10.48 -12.67 -0.46
N ALA A 16 -10.93 -12.09 -1.58
CA ALA A 16 -10.11 -11.15 -2.37
C ALA A 16 -10.44 -9.66 -2.17
N GLY A 17 -11.33 -9.30 -1.23
CA GLY A 17 -12.00 -8.00 -1.21
C GLY A 17 -11.31 -6.81 -0.53
N CYS A 18 -10.16 -6.96 0.15
CA CYS A 18 -9.59 -5.86 0.97
C CYS A 18 -8.16 -5.42 0.61
N ALA A 19 -7.56 -5.94 -0.47
CA ALA A 19 -6.14 -5.69 -0.76
C ALA A 19 -5.87 -4.46 -1.66
N GLY A 20 -6.90 -3.83 -2.23
CA GLY A 20 -6.74 -2.85 -3.31
C GLY A 20 -6.26 -1.45 -2.92
N ASP A 21 -6.51 -0.99 -1.68
CA ASP A 21 -6.31 0.42 -1.31
C ASP A 21 -5.14 0.69 -0.35
N LYS A 22 -4.43 -0.36 0.08
CA LYS A 22 -3.45 -0.23 1.18
C LYS A 22 -2.25 0.65 0.83
N GLY A 23 -1.75 0.57 -0.41
CA GLY A 23 -0.66 1.42 -0.86
C GLY A 23 -1.03 2.90 -0.91
N LYS A 24 -2.27 3.21 -1.26
CA LYS A 24 -2.78 4.59 -1.33
C LYS A 24 -2.93 5.19 0.07
N GLU A 25 -3.53 4.46 1.01
CA GLU A 25 -3.62 4.88 2.42
C GLU A 25 -2.23 5.17 3.03
N LEU A 26 -1.26 4.29 2.78
CA LEU A 26 0.12 4.48 3.26
C LEU A 26 0.73 5.74 2.66
N PHE A 27 0.52 5.99 1.35
CA PHE A 27 1.08 7.15 0.67
C PHE A 27 0.51 8.47 1.20
N GLU A 28 -0.81 8.53 1.38
CA GLU A 28 -1.50 9.70 1.93
C GLU A 28 -1.05 9.98 3.36
N THR A 29 -0.92 8.94 4.18
CA THR A 29 -0.40 9.06 5.56
C THR A 29 1.04 9.57 5.56
N ALA A 30 1.91 9.03 4.69
CA ALA A 30 3.29 9.50 4.56
C ALA A 30 3.37 10.98 4.19
N GLN A 31 2.52 11.45 3.26
CA GLN A 31 2.44 12.87 2.90
C GLN A 31 1.93 13.74 4.04
N PHE A 32 0.98 13.26 4.84
CA PHE A 32 0.49 13.97 6.01
C PHE A 32 1.60 14.14 7.05
N GLU A 33 2.30 13.06 7.40
CA GLU A 33 3.42 13.08 8.35
C GLU A 33 4.56 13.98 7.87
N GLU A 34 4.86 13.96 6.57
CA GLU A 34 5.85 14.85 5.98
C GLU A 34 5.47 16.33 6.19
N LYS A 35 4.21 16.69 5.92
CA LYS A 35 3.69 18.05 6.12
C LYS A 35 3.69 18.47 7.59
N GLN A 36 3.51 17.53 8.51
CA GLN A 36 3.62 17.75 9.96
C GLN A 36 5.08 17.80 10.45
N ASN A 37 6.06 17.76 9.54
CA ASN A 37 7.49 17.71 9.83
C ASN A 37 7.95 16.45 10.58
N ASN A 38 7.12 15.41 10.63
CA ASN A 38 7.44 14.07 11.13
C ASN A 38 8.17 13.25 10.05
N ARG A 39 9.29 13.80 9.55
CA ARG A 39 10.00 13.29 8.37
C ARG A 39 10.53 11.87 8.57
N GLU A 40 10.84 11.46 9.79
CA GLU A 40 11.29 10.11 10.07
C GLU A 40 10.18 9.09 9.79
N HIS A 41 8.98 9.31 10.33
CA HIS A 41 7.84 8.42 10.12
C HIS A 41 7.38 8.44 8.66
N ALA A 42 7.37 9.62 8.02
CA ALA A 42 7.09 9.72 6.59
C ALA A 42 8.02 8.84 5.73
N ARG A 43 9.33 8.82 6.03
CA ARG A 43 10.28 7.94 5.31
C ARG A 43 9.97 6.45 5.54
N GLN A 44 9.63 6.05 6.75
CA GLN A 44 9.28 4.65 7.05
C GLN A 44 8.06 4.20 6.22
N LEU A 45 7.03 5.04 6.16
CA LEU A 45 5.82 4.76 5.38
C LEU A 45 6.11 4.70 3.87
N TYR A 46 6.92 5.63 3.34
CA TYR A 46 7.34 5.55 1.94
C TYR A 46 8.16 4.30 1.62
N GLN A 47 9.07 3.89 2.51
CA GLN A 47 9.83 2.65 2.38
C GLN A 47 8.92 1.42 2.37
N GLU A 48 7.88 1.42 3.22
CA GLU A 48 6.90 0.34 3.25
C GLU A 48 6.16 0.21 1.90
N ILE A 49 5.79 1.32 1.26
CA ILE A 49 5.14 1.30 -0.06
C ILE A 49 6.08 0.72 -1.12
N VAL A 50 7.35 1.15 -1.14
CA VAL A 50 8.35 0.61 -2.08
C VAL A 50 8.56 -0.88 -1.88
N SER A 51 8.56 -1.35 -0.63
CA SER A 51 8.79 -2.75 -0.29
C SER A 51 7.58 -3.65 -0.57
N LYS A 52 6.37 -3.22 -0.20
CA LYS A 52 5.15 -4.03 -0.26
C LYS A 52 4.37 -3.88 -1.57
N HIS A 53 4.57 -2.78 -2.29
CA HIS A 53 3.85 -2.48 -3.54
C HIS A 53 4.82 -2.07 -4.67
N PRO A 54 5.89 -2.85 -4.93
CA PRO A 54 6.99 -2.43 -5.81
C PRO A 54 6.57 -2.16 -7.26
N GLU A 55 5.57 -2.88 -7.80
CA GLU A 55 5.04 -2.63 -9.14
C GLU A 55 4.03 -1.47 -9.22
N SER A 56 3.63 -0.87 -8.08
CA SER A 56 2.64 0.20 -8.07
C SER A 56 3.23 1.55 -8.55
N PRO A 57 2.44 2.40 -9.22
CA PRO A 57 2.85 3.78 -9.49
C PRO A 57 3.21 4.56 -8.22
N LEU A 58 2.58 4.21 -7.08
CA LEU A 58 2.84 4.82 -5.79
C LEU A 58 4.24 4.47 -5.25
N ALA A 59 4.79 3.28 -5.53
CA ALA A 59 6.16 2.95 -5.15
C ALA A 59 7.17 3.87 -5.85
N LYS A 60 6.97 4.19 -7.13
CA LYS A 60 7.81 5.16 -7.83
C LYS A 60 7.73 6.54 -7.17
N GLN A 61 6.53 7.03 -6.89
CA GLN A 61 6.35 8.33 -6.22
C GLN A 61 6.93 8.33 -4.80
N ALA A 62 6.77 7.25 -4.05
CA ALA A 62 7.34 7.09 -2.70
C ALA A 62 8.87 7.13 -2.74
N GLN A 63 9.50 6.50 -3.73
CA GLN A 63 10.94 6.58 -3.94
C GLN A 63 11.42 8.00 -4.26
N GLU A 64 10.67 8.75 -5.08
CA GLU A 64 10.97 10.16 -5.35
C GLU A 64 10.92 11.01 -4.08
N ARG A 65 9.92 10.78 -3.21
CA ARG A 65 9.85 11.46 -1.90
C ARG A 65 10.99 11.08 -0.97
N LEU A 66 11.37 9.80 -0.91
CA LEU A 66 12.51 9.33 -0.12
C LEU A 66 13.81 10.04 -0.53
N ASN A 67 14.04 10.19 -1.83
CA ASN A 67 15.20 10.89 -2.35
C ASN A 67 15.17 12.38 -1.94
N ALA A 68 14.01 13.04 -2.03
CA ALA A 68 13.85 14.44 -1.61
C ALA A 68 14.06 14.65 -0.10
N LEU A 69 13.70 13.67 0.74
CA LEU A 69 13.91 13.71 2.19
C LEU A 69 15.33 13.34 2.63
N GLY A 70 16.07 12.62 1.78
CA GLY A 70 17.45 12.18 2.04
C GLY A 70 18.53 13.06 1.40
N ALA A 71 18.18 13.87 0.39
CA ALA A 71 19.06 14.90 -0.16
C ALA A 71 19.28 15.98 0.91
N LYS A 72 20.48 16.01 1.48
CA LYS A 72 20.92 17.01 2.45
C LYS A 72 21.97 17.90 1.83
#